data_AF-A0A921ZI55-F1
#
_entry.id   AF-A0A921ZI55-F1
#
_cell.length_a   1.000
_cell.length_b   1.000
_cell.length_c   1.000
_cell.angle_alpha   90.00
_cell.angle_beta   90.00
_cell.angle_gamma   90.00
#
_symmetry.space_group_name_H-M   'P 1'
#
loop_
_entity.id
_entity.type
_entity.pdbx_description
1 polymer ?
#
loop_
_entity_poly.entity_id
_entity_poly.type
_entity_poly.pdbx_seq_one_letter_code
_entity_poly.pdbx_strand_id
1 'polypeptide(L)'
;MSNSIMDSSEGTMVMLTEKIKFGEELIEQLQPIETIDGVTKLNRKIRQEIEFLKRLQKSKKVKVEQLACSNLRHLGAMVECSKRPGVLAVCKIFHINETNKLLIDIISEQGKIWTKVIARNPKSLSALSAGKASYGARSILDQAEDYLECAKLYPCMYQPPKVIFEFMSGIEENLANKLKAIGIIVKGEILPNSVYIEDCDDSWSSESSDEESLCNQQSSLEQVSQCMEEHPKIDTLNLDVTAMMAYVSNMTNGHCNYVFIQEVLTQQCAWEAERPVKPVLERLFEGKSLVCCRTAWDDFEKIVNTLGGPMEKVRTEELKKMVEVFPDDYGE
;
A
#
# COMPACT_ATOMS: atom_id res chain seq x y z
N MET A 1 -20.90 24.87 -21.85
CA MET A 1 -20.10 24.37 -22.98
C MET A 1 -18.67 24.08 -22.53
N SER A 2 -18.49 23.25 -21.50
CA SER A 2 -17.17 23.09 -20.86
C SER A 2 -17.04 21.75 -20.13
N ASN A 3 -17.42 20.62 -20.75
CA ASN A 3 -17.18 19.28 -20.17
C ASN A 3 -17.13 18.13 -21.20
N SER A 4 -16.90 18.43 -22.49
CA SER A 4 -16.94 17.40 -23.57
C SER A 4 -15.58 17.14 -24.25
N ILE A 5 -14.48 17.70 -23.72
CA ILE A 5 -13.14 17.54 -24.34
C ILE A 5 -12.29 16.48 -23.62
N MET A 6 -12.71 15.99 -22.46
CA MET A 6 -11.89 15.09 -21.62
C MET A 6 -11.84 13.62 -22.05
N ASP A 7 -12.59 13.20 -23.07
CA ASP A 7 -12.67 11.77 -23.47
C ASP A 7 -12.27 11.52 -24.95
N SER A 8 -11.60 12.48 -25.59
CA SER A 8 -11.07 12.28 -26.95
C SER A 8 -9.66 11.67 -26.89
N SER A 9 -9.38 10.67 -27.75
CA SER A 9 -8.04 10.06 -27.84
C SER A 9 -6.91 11.08 -28.10
N GLU A 10 -7.28 12.25 -28.63
CA GLU A 10 -6.39 13.38 -28.90
C GLU A 10 -5.97 14.10 -27.60
N GLY A 11 -6.89 14.33 -26.66
CA GLY A 11 -6.56 14.93 -25.35
C GLY A 11 -5.64 14.05 -24.51
N THR A 12 -5.87 12.73 -24.55
CA THR A 12 -5.04 11.71 -23.88
C THR A 12 -3.60 11.69 -24.42
N MET A 13 -3.42 11.90 -25.73
CA MET A 13 -2.09 11.96 -26.36
C MET A 13 -1.33 13.25 -26.03
N VAL A 14 -2.03 14.37 -25.87
CA VAL A 14 -1.42 15.63 -25.40
C VAL A 14 -0.88 15.46 -23.99
N MET A 15 -1.69 14.97 -23.05
CA MET A 15 -1.26 14.73 -21.66
C MET A 15 -0.06 13.78 -21.58
N LEU A 16 -0.04 12.73 -22.40
CA LEU A 16 1.09 11.79 -22.45
C LEU A 16 2.38 12.48 -22.90
N THR A 17 2.28 13.35 -23.91
CA THR A 17 3.43 14.11 -24.44
C THR A 17 3.96 15.10 -23.40
N GLU A 18 3.06 15.79 -22.69
CA GLU A 18 3.43 16.69 -21.59
C GLU A 18 4.16 15.94 -20.46
N LYS A 19 3.70 14.73 -20.10
CA LYS A 19 4.37 13.90 -19.09
C LYS A 19 5.76 13.45 -19.52
N ILE A 20 5.93 13.05 -20.79
CA ILE A 20 7.25 12.70 -21.33
C ILE A 20 8.19 13.90 -21.24
N LYS A 21 7.73 15.07 -21.67
CA LYS A 21 8.51 16.32 -21.61
C LYS A 21 8.89 16.66 -20.18
N PHE A 22 7.95 16.56 -19.24
CA PHE A 22 8.22 16.78 -17.83
C PHE A 22 9.30 15.83 -17.29
N GLY A 23 9.24 14.54 -17.64
CA GLY A 23 10.30 13.58 -17.29
C GLY A 23 11.67 13.97 -17.85
N GLU A 24 11.73 14.45 -19.10
CA GLU A 24 12.97 14.92 -19.72
C GLU A 24 13.53 16.16 -19.00
N GLU A 25 12.67 17.11 -18.63
CA GLU A 25 13.04 18.28 -17.81
C GLU A 25 13.59 17.86 -16.42
N LEU A 26 13.03 16.82 -15.79
CA LEU A 26 13.55 16.30 -14.53
C LEU A 26 14.96 15.72 -14.67
N ILE A 27 15.30 15.11 -15.81
CA ILE A 27 16.65 14.60 -16.08
C ILE A 27 17.66 15.75 -16.18
N GLU A 28 17.30 16.83 -16.87
CA GLU A 28 18.15 18.03 -16.97
C GLU A 28 18.40 18.65 -15.59
N GLN A 29 17.38 18.71 -14.74
CA GLN A 29 17.49 19.23 -13.38
C GLN A 29 18.43 18.42 -12.46
N LEU A 30 18.71 17.14 -12.79
CA LEU A 30 19.64 16.32 -12.04
C LEU A 30 21.11 16.55 -12.40
N GLN A 31 21.42 17.13 -13.58
CA GLN A 31 22.79 17.33 -14.04
C GLN A 31 23.67 18.12 -13.05
N PRO A 32 23.21 19.23 -12.44
CA PRO A 32 24.04 20.01 -11.51
C PRO A 32 24.39 19.26 -10.22
N ILE A 33 23.63 18.22 -9.88
CA ILE A 33 23.75 17.45 -8.63
C ILE A 33 24.15 15.98 -8.87
N GLU A 34 24.69 15.65 -10.05
CA GLU A 34 25.08 14.29 -10.42
C GLU A 34 26.11 13.66 -9.46
N THR A 35 26.85 14.49 -8.73
CA THR A 35 27.86 14.06 -7.74
C THR A 35 27.26 13.52 -6.44
N ILE A 36 25.98 13.78 -6.15
CA ILE A 36 25.30 13.26 -4.97
C ILE A 36 25.10 11.75 -5.12
N ASP A 37 25.43 11.00 -4.05
CA ASP A 37 25.30 9.54 -4.03
C ASP A 37 23.87 9.10 -4.38
N GLY A 38 23.72 8.18 -5.32
CA GLY A 38 22.44 7.65 -5.78
C GLY A 38 21.63 8.52 -6.75
N VAL A 39 22.10 9.71 -7.16
CA VAL A 39 21.42 10.52 -8.19
C VAL A 39 21.37 9.78 -9.53
N THR A 40 22.40 9.01 -9.87
CA THR A 40 22.40 8.14 -11.07
C THR A 40 21.28 7.09 -11.02
N LYS A 41 20.96 6.55 -9.84
CA LYS A 41 19.85 5.61 -9.63
C LYS A 41 18.50 6.31 -9.79
N LEU A 42 18.33 7.52 -9.25
CA LEU A 42 17.12 8.33 -9.45
C LEU A 42 16.93 8.69 -10.93
N ASN A 43 18.00 9.09 -11.61
CA ASN A 43 18.00 9.36 -13.05
C ASN A 43 17.53 8.14 -13.86
N ARG A 44 18.03 6.94 -13.53
CA ARG A 44 17.59 5.68 -14.15
C ARG A 44 16.10 5.43 -13.95
N LYS A 45 15.55 5.65 -12.75
CA LYS A 45 14.10 5.51 -12.49
C LYS A 45 13.26 6.44 -13.37
N ILE A 46 13.70 7.70 -13.52
CA ILE A 46 13.02 8.67 -14.40
C ILE A 46 13.07 8.22 -15.87
N ARG A 47 14.23 7.75 -16.34
CA ARG A 47 14.36 7.23 -17.71
C ARG A 47 13.46 6.03 -17.99
N GLN A 48 13.34 5.10 -17.04
CA GLN A 48 12.46 3.94 -17.16
C GLN A 48 10.99 4.37 -17.28
N GLU A 49 10.56 5.36 -16.50
CA GLU A 49 9.20 5.92 -16.58
C GLU A 49 8.96 6.62 -17.94
N ILE A 50 9.91 7.42 -18.43
CA ILE A 50 9.82 8.03 -19.77
C ILE A 50 9.73 6.97 -20.86
N GLU A 51 10.52 5.90 -20.78
CA GLU A 51 10.50 4.81 -21.75
C GLU A 51 9.15 4.08 -21.75
N PHE A 52 8.58 3.84 -20.57
CA PHE A 52 7.23 3.32 -20.42
C PHE A 52 6.19 4.21 -21.10
N LEU A 53 6.23 5.52 -20.85
CA LEU A 53 5.31 6.49 -21.47
C LEU A 53 5.49 6.55 -22.99
N LYS A 54 6.73 6.54 -23.50
CA LYS A 54 7.04 6.47 -24.94
C LYS A 54 6.52 5.18 -25.58
N ARG A 55 6.55 4.04 -24.85
CA ARG A 55 5.97 2.78 -25.32
C ARG A 55 4.45 2.84 -25.40
N LEU A 56 3.78 3.46 -24.42
CA LEU A 56 2.34 3.73 -24.46
C LEU A 56 1.96 4.65 -25.63
N GLN A 57 2.79 5.65 -25.94
CA GLN A 57 2.56 6.56 -27.05
C GLN A 57 2.55 5.82 -28.40
N LYS A 58 3.46 4.86 -28.57
CA LYS A 58 3.55 4.03 -29.78
C LYS A 58 2.37 3.05 -29.93
N SER A 59 1.79 2.56 -28.84
CA SER A 59 0.73 1.54 -28.88
C SER A 59 -0.66 2.10 -29.24
N LYS A 60 -0.86 3.43 -29.23
CA LYS A 60 -2.12 4.15 -29.54
C LYS A 60 -3.38 3.69 -28.76
N LYS A 61 -3.22 2.81 -27.78
CA LYS A 61 -4.26 2.35 -26.85
C LYS A 61 -3.89 2.83 -25.46
N VAL A 62 -4.12 4.11 -25.19
CA VAL A 62 -3.81 4.72 -23.90
C VAL A 62 -5.11 4.75 -23.09
N LYS A 63 -5.14 4.05 -21.96
CA LYS A 63 -6.22 4.21 -20.98
C LYS A 63 -5.92 5.41 -20.08
N VAL A 64 -6.94 6.20 -19.76
CA VAL A 64 -6.81 7.37 -18.87
C VAL A 64 -6.27 6.96 -17.49
N GLU A 65 -6.67 5.79 -17.00
CA GLU A 65 -6.16 5.18 -15.77
C GLU A 65 -4.63 5.06 -15.78
N GLN A 66 -4.03 4.59 -16.88
CA GLN A 66 -2.57 4.41 -16.99
C GLN A 66 -1.81 5.74 -16.95
N LEU A 67 -2.43 6.83 -17.40
CA LEU A 67 -1.88 8.18 -17.24
C LEU A 67 -2.02 8.66 -15.81
N ALA A 68 -3.15 8.42 -15.14
CA ALA A 68 -3.34 8.80 -13.73
C ALA A 68 -2.30 8.16 -12.79
N CYS A 69 -1.82 6.95 -13.12
CA CYS A 69 -0.83 6.18 -12.34
C CYS A 69 0.63 6.65 -12.44
N SER A 70 0.96 7.64 -13.27
CA SER A 70 2.38 7.89 -13.57
C SER A 70 3.19 8.29 -12.34
N ASN A 71 4.33 7.61 -12.16
CA ASN A 71 5.24 7.80 -11.02
C ASN A 71 5.97 9.16 -11.09
N LEU A 72 5.84 9.91 -12.18
CA LEU A 72 6.50 11.19 -12.40
C LEU A 72 6.20 12.23 -11.32
N ARG A 73 5.03 12.19 -10.68
CA ARG A 73 4.73 13.12 -9.57
C ARG A 73 5.65 12.89 -8.38
N HIS A 74 5.83 11.64 -7.97
CA HIS A 74 6.74 11.27 -6.89
C HIS A 74 8.20 11.51 -7.30
N LEU A 75 8.58 11.10 -8.51
CA LEU A 75 9.93 11.34 -9.02
C LEU A 75 10.27 12.83 -9.11
N GLY A 76 9.32 13.68 -9.51
CA GLY A 76 9.49 15.13 -9.51
C GLY A 76 9.74 15.69 -8.11
N ALA A 77 8.97 15.23 -7.12
CA ALA A 77 9.19 15.59 -5.71
C ALA A 77 10.56 15.11 -5.19
N MET A 78 11.03 13.93 -5.61
CA MET A 78 12.36 13.42 -5.30
C MET A 78 13.46 14.30 -5.87
N VAL A 79 13.31 14.79 -7.11
CA VAL A 79 14.25 15.73 -7.75
C VAL A 79 14.23 17.09 -7.04
N GLU A 80 13.07 17.58 -6.65
CA GLU A 80 12.98 18.83 -5.89
C GLU A 80 13.70 18.71 -4.53
N CYS A 81 13.47 17.61 -3.81
CA CYS A 81 14.09 17.37 -2.52
C CYS A 81 15.60 17.16 -2.63
N SER A 82 16.09 16.52 -3.69
CA SER A 82 17.52 16.24 -3.88
C SER A 82 18.36 17.49 -4.17
N LYS A 83 17.74 18.56 -4.69
CA LYS A 83 18.39 19.85 -4.97
C LYS A 83 18.59 20.73 -3.72
N ARG A 84 18.04 20.33 -2.57
CA ARG A 84 18.14 21.10 -1.33
C ARG A 84 19.58 21.08 -0.80
N PRO A 85 20.03 22.17 -0.14
CA PRO A 85 21.37 22.21 0.43
C PRO A 85 21.52 21.13 1.51
N GLY A 86 22.73 20.55 1.61
CA GLY A 86 23.05 19.56 2.65
C GLY A 86 22.58 18.13 2.35
N VAL A 87 22.01 17.86 1.18
CA VAL A 87 21.72 16.49 0.72
C VAL A 87 23.03 15.77 0.42
N LEU A 88 23.18 14.56 0.98
CA LEU A 88 24.36 13.71 0.81
C LEU A 88 24.10 12.52 -0.12
N ALA A 89 22.90 11.95 -0.05
CA ALA A 89 22.54 10.78 -0.84
C ALA A 89 21.04 10.74 -1.11
N VAL A 90 20.66 10.09 -2.20
CA VAL A 90 19.27 9.79 -2.55
C VAL A 90 19.11 8.32 -2.92
N CYS A 91 17.90 7.76 -2.71
CA CYS A 91 17.57 6.38 -3.02
C CYS A 91 18.55 5.33 -2.43
N LYS A 92 19.07 5.59 -1.23
CA LYS A 92 20.08 4.76 -0.56
C LYS A 92 19.43 3.59 0.16
N ILE A 93 20.01 2.40 0.02
CA ILE A 93 19.48 1.18 0.62
C ILE A 93 20.22 0.88 1.93
N PHE A 94 19.45 0.57 2.97
CA PHE A 94 19.91 0.06 4.25
C PHE A 94 19.30 -1.31 4.52
N HIS A 95 19.91 -2.09 5.40
CA HIS A 95 19.46 -3.44 5.74
C HIS A 95 18.95 -3.43 7.17
N ILE A 96 17.67 -3.72 7.38
CA ILE A 96 17.12 -3.89 8.73
C ILE A 96 17.61 -5.23 9.30
N ASN A 97 17.64 -6.26 8.45
CA ASN A 97 18.24 -7.55 8.73
C ASN A 97 18.74 -8.19 7.42
N GLU A 98 19.14 -9.46 7.43
CA GLU A 98 19.70 -10.13 6.25
C GLU A 98 18.73 -10.21 5.06
N THR A 99 17.43 -10.20 5.32
CA THR A 99 16.38 -10.36 4.29
C THR A 99 15.63 -9.06 4.00
N ASN A 100 15.49 -8.18 4.98
CA ASN A 100 14.71 -6.95 4.89
C ASN A 100 15.59 -5.73 4.60
N LYS A 101 15.27 -5.01 3.52
CA LYS A 101 16.00 -3.83 3.06
C LYS A 101 15.06 -2.64 3.01
N LEU A 102 15.54 -1.50 3.48
CA LEU A 102 14.80 -0.25 3.45
C LEU A 102 15.48 0.74 2.52
N LEU A 103 14.74 1.28 1.55
CA LEU A 103 15.19 2.37 0.72
C LEU A 103 14.83 3.69 1.38
N ILE A 104 15.86 4.47 1.69
CA ILE A 104 15.74 5.85 2.20
C ILE A 104 15.79 6.80 1.00
N ASP A 105 14.77 7.62 0.88
CA ASP A 105 14.60 8.52 -0.26
C ASP A 105 15.68 9.60 -0.30
N ILE A 106 15.83 10.36 0.78
CA ILE A 106 16.81 11.46 0.89
C ILE A 106 17.57 11.36 2.22
N ILE A 107 18.88 11.51 2.17
CA ILE A 107 19.74 11.64 3.36
C ILE A 107 20.36 13.03 3.34
N SER A 108 20.18 13.78 4.43
CA SER A 108 20.68 15.15 4.56
C SER A 108 21.32 15.39 5.93
N GLU A 109 21.84 16.60 6.14
CA GLU A 109 22.41 17.04 7.42
C GLU A 109 23.49 16.09 7.95
N GLN A 110 24.48 15.79 7.11
CA GLN A 110 25.59 14.89 7.47
C GLN A 110 25.16 13.46 7.81
N GLY A 111 23.97 13.02 7.37
CA GLY A 111 23.44 11.69 7.66
C GLY A 111 22.51 11.66 8.86
N LYS A 112 22.31 12.79 9.55
CA LYS A 112 21.48 12.90 10.74
C LYS A 112 19.99 13.01 10.44
N ILE A 113 19.61 13.26 9.18
CA ILE A 113 18.22 13.36 8.77
C ILE A 113 17.95 12.42 7.60
N TRP A 114 16.97 11.55 7.78
CA TRP A 114 16.42 10.68 6.75
C TRP A 114 15.02 11.17 6.40
N THR A 115 14.80 11.51 5.14
CA THR A 115 13.50 11.98 4.67
C THR A 115 12.90 10.95 3.73
N LYS A 116 11.64 10.59 3.99
CA LYS A 116 10.76 9.88 3.07
C LYS A 116 9.88 10.88 2.34
N VAL A 117 9.85 10.84 1.01
CA VAL A 117 9.09 11.78 0.17
C VAL A 117 7.77 11.14 -0.24
N ILE A 118 6.66 11.76 0.12
CA ILE A 118 5.31 11.20 -0.05
C ILE A 118 4.50 12.13 -0.93
N ALA A 119 4.15 11.65 -2.14
CA ALA A 119 3.37 12.43 -3.11
C ALA A 119 1.93 11.94 -3.29
N ARG A 120 1.50 10.94 -2.50
CA ARG A 120 0.15 10.34 -2.57
C ARG A 120 -0.94 11.34 -2.14
N ASN A 121 -2.18 11.05 -2.53
CA ASN A 121 -3.36 11.80 -2.11
C ASN A 121 -3.60 11.60 -0.60
N PRO A 122 -3.84 12.67 0.18
CA PRO A 122 -4.13 12.59 1.62
C PRO A 122 -5.28 11.64 1.96
N LYS A 123 -6.38 11.66 1.19
CA LYS A 123 -7.55 10.82 1.43
C LYS A 123 -7.24 9.33 1.27
N SER A 124 -6.44 8.98 0.25
CA SER A 124 -6.06 7.59 0.04
C SER A 124 -5.09 7.09 1.10
N LEU A 125 -4.20 7.94 1.61
CA LEU A 125 -3.34 7.63 2.75
C LEU A 125 -4.14 7.35 4.03
N SER A 126 -5.17 8.15 4.31
CA SER A 126 -6.04 7.94 5.47
C SER A 126 -6.90 6.70 5.34
N ALA A 127 -7.50 6.45 4.16
CA ALA A 127 -8.28 5.24 3.91
C ALA A 127 -7.43 3.97 4.09
N LEU A 128 -6.21 3.97 3.54
CA LEU A 128 -5.24 2.88 3.70
C LEU A 128 -4.89 2.64 5.17
N SER A 129 -4.65 3.70 5.93
CA SER A 129 -4.29 3.61 7.35
C SER A 129 -5.48 3.27 8.25
N ALA A 130 -6.71 3.39 7.75
CA ALA A 130 -7.94 2.97 8.42
C ALA A 130 -8.31 1.50 8.11
N GLY A 131 -7.47 0.78 7.36
CA GLY A 131 -7.70 -0.63 7.00
C GLY A 131 -8.67 -0.84 5.84
N LYS A 132 -9.02 0.20 5.07
CA LYS A 132 -9.94 0.11 3.92
C LYS A 132 -9.22 -0.22 2.60
N ALA A 133 -8.13 -0.97 2.66
CA ALA A 133 -7.28 -1.23 1.51
C ALA A 133 -7.30 -2.69 1.06
N SER A 134 -6.82 -2.92 -0.17
CA SER A 134 -6.58 -4.24 -0.72
C SER A 134 -5.59 -5.05 0.14
N TYR A 135 -5.80 -6.35 0.16
CA TYR A 135 -4.97 -7.31 0.87
C TYR A 135 -3.47 -7.12 0.57
N GLY A 136 -2.65 -6.96 1.61
CA GLY A 136 -1.20 -6.76 1.51
C GLY A 136 -0.72 -5.31 1.47
N ALA A 137 -1.61 -4.33 1.41
CA ALA A 137 -1.22 -2.92 1.33
C ALA A 137 -0.72 -2.39 2.68
N ARG A 138 0.56 -1.97 2.74
CA ARG A 138 1.18 -1.43 3.96
C ARG A 138 0.82 0.05 4.16
N SER A 139 0.36 0.38 5.36
CA SER A 139 0.03 1.75 5.72
C SER A 139 1.27 2.62 5.83
N ILE A 140 1.06 3.94 5.84
CA ILE A 140 2.17 4.87 6.08
C ILE A 140 2.70 4.78 7.52
N LEU A 141 1.90 4.26 8.46
CA LEU A 141 2.30 4.01 9.84
C LEU A 141 3.27 2.82 9.92
N ASP A 142 2.99 1.73 9.20
CA ASP A 142 3.90 0.58 9.14
C ASP A 142 5.26 0.98 8.55
N GLN A 143 5.24 1.82 7.51
CA GLN A 143 6.47 2.35 6.91
C GLN A 143 7.22 3.27 7.87
N ALA A 144 6.53 4.01 8.75
CA ALA A 144 7.16 4.84 9.76
C ALA A 144 7.91 4.02 10.80
N GLU A 145 7.34 2.90 11.23
CA GLU A 145 7.99 1.98 12.16
C GLU A 145 9.27 1.39 11.58
N ASP A 146 9.25 0.92 10.33
CA ASP A 146 10.45 0.42 9.64
C ASP A 146 11.56 1.48 9.56
N TYR A 147 11.20 2.72 9.24
CA TYR A 147 12.18 3.82 9.18
C TYR A 147 12.81 4.08 10.54
N LEU A 148 12.01 4.07 11.62
CA LEU A 148 12.50 4.30 12.98
C LEU A 148 13.33 3.14 13.50
N GLU A 149 12.96 1.90 13.18
CA GLU A 149 13.76 0.71 13.48
C GLU A 149 15.10 0.76 12.74
N CYS A 150 15.07 1.01 11.42
CA CYS A 150 16.27 1.11 10.61
C CYS A 150 17.19 2.25 11.08
N ALA A 151 16.64 3.41 11.43
CA ALA A 151 17.42 4.53 11.94
C ALA A 151 18.18 4.18 13.24
N LYS A 152 17.62 3.35 14.11
CA LYS A 152 18.30 2.88 15.33
C LYS A 152 19.49 1.97 15.03
N LEU A 153 19.44 1.21 13.94
CA LEU A 153 20.52 0.30 13.51
C LEU A 153 21.71 1.05 12.89
N TYR A 154 21.48 2.25 12.34
CA TYR A 154 22.50 3.05 11.66
C TYR A 154 22.72 4.43 12.31
N PRO A 155 23.23 4.48 13.57
CA PRO A 155 23.47 5.73 14.24
C PRO A 155 24.54 6.59 13.54
N CYS A 156 24.28 7.88 13.42
CA CYS A 156 25.21 8.89 12.95
C CYS A 156 25.72 9.70 14.15
N MET A 157 27.03 9.73 14.39
CA MET A 157 27.61 10.39 15.57
C MET A 157 26.95 9.94 16.89
N TYR A 158 26.77 8.62 17.04
CA TYR A 158 26.15 7.97 18.21
C TYR A 158 24.67 8.29 18.44
N GLN A 159 23.98 8.90 17.47
CA GLN A 159 22.55 9.18 17.55
C GLN A 159 21.82 8.59 16.34
N PRO A 160 20.67 7.93 16.52
CA PRO A 160 19.80 7.55 15.41
C PRO A 160 19.43 8.79 14.57
N PRO A 161 19.48 8.71 13.24
CA PRO A 161 19.00 9.78 12.38
C PRO A 161 17.54 10.13 12.68
N LYS A 162 17.22 11.42 12.62
CA LYS A 162 15.83 11.89 12.70
C LYS A 162 15.11 11.52 11.42
N VAL A 163 13.94 10.91 11.56
CA VAL A 163 13.10 10.52 10.43
C VAL A 163 12.06 11.59 10.14
N ILE A 164 12.03 12.07 8.89
CA ILE A 164 11.07 13.04 8.38
C ILE A 164 10.20 12.38 7.33
N PHE A 165 8.88 12.49 7.45
CA PHE A 165 7.96 12.16 6.37
C PHE A 165 7.45 13.46 5.77
N GLU A 166 7.76 13.70 4.49
CA GLU A 166 7.46 14.93 3.79
C GLU A 166 6.34 14.72 2.76
N PHE A 167 5.17 15.28 3.05
CA PHE A 167 3.94 15.13 2.30
C PHE A 167 3.75 16.27 1.30
N MET A 168 4.01 16.00 0.03
CA MET A 168 3.94 16.98 -1.08
C MET A 168 2.51 17.39 -1.43
N SER A 169 1.53 16.55 -1.08
CA SER A 169 0.10 16.78 -1.32
C SER A 169 -0.67 17.11 -0.04
N GLY A 170 0.04 17.28 1.08
CA GLY A 170 -0.52 17.40 2.42
C GLY A 170 -0.89 16.06 3.07
N ILE A 171 -1.40 16.14 4.29
CA ILE A 171 -1.81 15.01 5.13
C ILE A 171 -2.95 15.43 6.06
N GLU A 172 -3.92 14.55 6.29
CA GLU A 172 -4.99 14.81 7.25
C GLU A 172 -4.49 14.84 8.70
N GLU A 173 -5.06 15.73 9.49
CA GLU A 173 -4.64 16.02 10.86
C GLU A 173 -4.54 14.77 11.75
N ASN A 174 -5.51 13.87 11.71
CA ASN A 174 -5.50 12.65 12.52
C ASN A 174 -4.31 11.75 12.18
N LEU A 175 -4.04 11.54 10.89
CA LEU A 175 -2.93 10.71 10.45
C LEU A 175 -1.58 11.37 10.77
N ALA A 176 -1.48 12.69 10.60
CA ALA A 176 -0.29 13.46 10.97
C ALA A 176 0.00 13.36 12.47
N ASN A 177 -1.04 13.43 13.31
CA ASN A 177 -0.90 13.30 14.76
C ASN A 177 -0.46 11.89 15.17
N LYS A 178 -0.98 10.84 14.54
CA LYS A 178 -0.51 9.46 14.75
C LYS A 178 0.97 9.30 14.41
N LEU A 179 1.42 9.81 13.26
CA LEU A 179 2.83 9.76 12.86
C LEU A 179 3.74 10.51 13.84
N LYS A 180 3.33 11.71 14.27
CA LYS A 180 4.06 12.50 15.27
C LYS A 180 4.17 11.76 16.60
N ALA A 181 3.11 11.09 17.04
CA ALA A 181 3.09 10.34 18.30
C ALA A 181 4.09 9.18 18.30
N ILE A 182 4.31 8.53 17.16
CA ILE A 182 5.28 7.43 17.00
C ILE A 182 6.73 7.96 16.89
N GLY A 183 6.92 9.26 16.67
CA GLY A 183 8.23 9.92 16.63
C GLY A 183 8.68 10.36 15.24
N ILE A 184 7.80 10.33 14.24
CA ILE A 184 8.07 10.88 12.91
C ILE A 184 7.91 12.39 12.91
N ILE A 185 8.86 13.09 12.30
CA ILE A 185 8.72 14.52 12.02
C ILE A 185 7.93 14.68 10.73
N VAL A 186 6.68 15.14 10.85
CA VAL A 186 5.80 15.38 9.70
C VAL A 186 6.09 16.75 9.09
N LYS A 187 6.36 16.79 7.78
CA LYS A 187 6.45 18.01 6.97
C LYS A 187 5.41 18.00 5.86
N GLY A 188 4.88 19.16 5.50
CA GLY A 188 3.83 19.32 4.50
C GLY A 188 2.61 20.04 5.07
N GLU A 189 1.63 20.31 4.21
CA GLU A 189 0.37 20.95 4.60
C GLU A 189 -0.48 20.00 5.46
N ILE A 190 -0.94 20.48 6.62
CA ILE A 190 -1.89 19.74 7.45
C ILE A 190 -3.30 20.12 7.01
N LEU A 191 -4.06 19.15 6.55
CA LEU A 191 -5.41 19.32 6.05
C LEU A 191 -6.43 18.92 7.12
N PRO A 192 -7.60 19.58 7.17
CA PRO A 192 -8.69 19.16 8.05
C PRO A 192 -9.11 17.73 7.68
N ASN A 193 -9.45 16.93 8.69
CA ASN A 193 -9.95 15.59 8.46
C ASN A 193 -11.24 15.65 7.63
N SER A 194 -11.33 14.82 6.60
CA SER A 194 -12.60 14.64 5.90
C SER A 194 -13.65 14.09 6.86
N VAL A 195 -14.84 14.72 6.89
CA VAL A 195 -16.01 14.11 7.50
C VAL A 195 -16.35 12.93 6.60
N TYR A 196 -16.22 11.71 7.10
CA TYR A 196 -16.66 10.52 6.40
C TYR A 196 -18.19 10.56 6.28
N ILE A 197 -18.68 11.24 5.26
CA ILE A 197 -19.95 10.87 4.66
C ILE A 197 -19.63 9.59 3.90
N GLU A 198 -20.36 8.52 4.17
CA GLU A 198 -20.24 7.23 3.48
C GLU A 198 -20.68 7.39 2.01
N ASP A 199 -19.93 8.15 1.22
CA ASP A 199 -20.10 8.17 -0.22
C ASP A 199 -19.24 7.05 -0.80
N CYS A 200 -19.92 6.01 -1.24
CA CYS A 200 -19.43 4.92 -2.07
C CYS A 200 -19.00 5.48 -3.44
N ASP A 201 -17.86 6.16 -3.51
CA ASP A 201 -17.17 6.47 -4.77
C ASP A 201 -15.90 5.64 -4.84
N ASP A 202 -16.03 4.48 -5.47
CA ASP A 202 -14.96 3.52 -5.74
C ASP A 202 -14.11 4.01 -6.93
N SER A 203 -13.63 5.25 -6.84
CA SER A 203 -12.66 5.79 -7.77
C SER A 203 -11.31 5.15 -7.46
N TRP A 204 -11.10 3.99 -8.09
CA TRP A 204 -9.87 3.21 -8.14
C TRP A 204 -8.67 4.13 -8.42
N SER A 205 -8.11 4.68 -7.35
CA SER A 205 -6.89 5.46 -7.39
C SER A 205 -5.75 4.47 -7.46
N SER A 206 -5.49 4.02 -8.69
CA SER A 206 -4.43 3.09 -9.03
C SER A 206 -3.14 3.47 -8.32
N GLU A 207 -2.67 2.51 -7.54
CA GLU A 207 -1.47 2.61 -6.75
C GLU A 207 -0.27 2.71 -7.71
N SER A 208 0.47 3.82 -7.62
CA SER A 208 1.84 3.86 -8.10
C SER A 208 2.60 2.79 -7.32
N SER A 209 2.85 1.65 -7.97
CA SER A 209 3.60 0.53 -7.41
C SER A 209 4.93 1.04 -6.84
N ASP A 210 5.00 1.16 -5.51
CA ASP A 210 6.25 1.16 -4.79
C ASP A 210 6.83 -0.24 -4.98
N GLU A 211 7.72 -0.38 -5.95
CA GLU A 211 8.49 -1.59 -6.23
C GLU A 211 9.12 -2.12 -4.93
N GLU A 212 8.53 -3.22 -4.48
CA GLU A 212 8.97 -4.28 -3.58
C GLU A 212 9.86 -3.89 -2.39
N SER A 213 9.20 -3.64 -1.26
CA SER A 213 9.67 -4.14 0.02
C SER A 213 9.04 -5.52 0.25
N LEU A 214 9.78 -6.59 -0.02
CA LEU A 214 9.45 -7.94 0.46
C LEU A 214 9.68 -8.00 1.98
N CYS A 215 8.73 -7.47 2.74
CA CYS A 215 8.74 -7.54 4.19
C CYS A 215 7.62 -8.47 4.66
N ASN A 216 8.06 -9.56 5.28
CA ASN A 216 7.21 -10.53 5.94
C ASN A 216 6.41 -9.86 7.07
N GLN A 217 5.09 -9.91 6.96
CA GLN A 217 4.15 -9.38 7.95
C GLN A 217 4.19 -10.28 9.19
N GLN A 218 4.37 -9.67 10.37
CA GLN A 218 4.01 -10.28 11.64
C GLN A 218 3.09 -9.31 12.37
N SER A 219 1.79 -9.34 12.04
CA SER A 219 0.80 -8.93 13.03
C SER A 219 0.75 -10.02 14.11
N SER A 220 0.85 -9.63 15.38
CA SER A 220 0.70 -10.56 16.49
C SER A 220 -0.79 -10.83 16.72
N LEU A 221 -1.16 -12.12 16.85
CA LEU A 221 -2.51 -12.57 17.20
C LEU A 221 -3.09 -11.91 18.48
N GLU A 222 -2.23 -11.38 19.33
CA GLU A 222 -2.58 -10.65 20.56
C GLU A 222 -3.31 -9.33 20.26
N GLN A 223 -3.00 -8.65 19.16
CA GLN A 223 -3.62 -7.35 18.81
C GLN A 223 -5.07 -7.52 18.32
N VAL A 224 -5.39 -8.62 17.64
CA VAL A 224 -6.78 -8.93 17.23
C VAL A 224 -7.65 -9.22 18.44
N SER A 225 -7.10 -9.88 19.46
CA SER A 225 -7.83 -10.17 20.71
C SER A 225 -8.10 -8.89 21.52
N GLN A 226 -7.16 -7.93 21.54
CA GLN A 226 -7.33 -6.65 22.24
C GLN A 226 -8.38 -5.73 21.60
N CYS A 227 -8.46 -5.65 20.27
CA CYS A 227 -9.50 -4.87 19.58
C CYS A 227 -10.93 -5.37 19.87
N MET A 228 -11.08 -6.65 20.26
CA MET A 228 -12.38 -7.25 20.53
C MET A 228 -12.89 -7.01 21.96
N GLU A 229 -11.99 -6.87 22.94
CA GLU A 229 -12.37 -6.54 24.33
C GLU A 229 -12.94 -5.11 24.44
N GLU A 230 -12.60 -4.21 23.51
CA GLU A 230 -13.06 -2.83 23.48
C GLU A 230 -14.46 -2.63 22.86
N HIS A 231 -15.00 -3.64 22.14
CA HIS A 231 -16.28 -3.55 21.43
C HIS A 231 -17.25 -4.72 21.71
N PRO A 232 -17.77 -4.88 22.95
CA PRO A 232 -18.63 -6.00 23.37
C PRO A 232 -20.05 -6.01 22.77
N LYS A 233 -20.32 -5.23 21.71
CA LYS A 233 -21.68 -4.96 21.20
C LYS A 233 -21.86 -5.21 19.69
N ILE A 234 -20.87 -5.80 19.03
CA ILE A 234 -20.95 -6.13 17.60
C ILE A 234 -21.53 -7.54 17.48
N ASP A 235 -22.81 -7.64 17.14
CA ASP A 235 -23.53 -8.91 17.01
C ASP A 235 -23.51 -9.46 15.56
N THR A 236 -23.13 -8.63 14.59
CA THR A 236 -23.10 -8.98 13.16
C THR A 236 -21.74 -8.72 12.55
N LEU A 237 -21.23 -9.67 11.77
CA LEU A 237 -19.98 -9.56 11.02
C LEU A 237 -20.23 -9.67 9.53
N ASN A 238 -19.78 -8.67 8.78
CA ASN A 238 -19.74 -8.73 7.32
C ASN A 238 -18.44 -9.41 6.87
N LEU A 239 -18.55 -10.53 6.17
CA LEU A 239 -17.42 -11.30 5.66
C LEU A 239 -17.10 -10.89 4.23
N ASP A 240 -15.83 -10.56 3.99
CA ASP A 240 -15.30 -10.36 2.65
C ASP A 240 -14.78 -11.68 2.05
N VAL A 241 -14.40 -11.64 0.77
CA VAL A 241 -13.86 -12.80 0.04
C VAL A 241 -12.63 -13.38 0.75
N THR A 242 -11.77 -12.54 1.31
CA THR A 242 -10.50 -12.99 1.91
C THR A 242 -10.75 -13.72 3.24
N ALA A 243 -11.65 -13.22 4.09
CA ALA A 243 -12.05 -13.91 5.32
C ALA A 243 -12.70 -15.27 5.02
N MET A 244 -13.57 -15.34 4.02
CA MET A 244 -14.19 -16.61 3.61
C MET A 244 -13.14 -17.60 3.09
N MET A 245 -12.20 -17.16 2.25
CA MET A 245 -11.09 -17.99 1.75
C MET A 245 -10.18 -18.48 2.88
N ALA A 246 -9.79 -17.59 3.78
CA ALA A 246 -8.97 -17.93 4.95
C ALA A 246 -9.69 -18.93 5.86
N TYR A 247 -11.02 -18.88 5.94
CA TYR A 247 -11.78 -19.83 6.76
C TYR A 247 -11.85 -21.25 6.16
N VAL A 248 -11.92 -21.38 4.83
CA VAL A 248 -12.12 -22.68 4.15
C VAL A 248 -10.84 -23.33 3.61
N SER A 249 -9.77 -22.54 3.39
CA SER A 249 -8.54 -23.01 2.75
C SER A 249 -7.91 -24.19 3.47
N ASN A 250 -7.33 -25.14 2.73
CA ASN A 250 -6.57 -26.22 3.34
C ASN A 250 -5.37 -25.71 4.15
N MET A 251 -4.71 -24.64 3.70
CA MET A 251 -3.54 -24.07 4.39
C MET A 251 -3.88 -23.75 5.85
N THR A 252 -5.01 -23.08 6.06
CA THR A 252 -5.49 -22.61 7.38
C THR A 252 -6.25 -23.66 8.17
N ASN A 253 -6.54 -24.81 7.56
CA ASN A 253 -7.24 -25.93 8.18
C ASN A 253 -6.29 -27.12 8.41
N GLY A 254 -5.06 -26.84 8.82
CA GLY A 254 -4.09 -27.86 9.27
C GLY A 254 -3.19 -28.46 8.17
N HIS A 255 -3.25 -27.93 6.93
CA HIS A 255 -2.40 -28.40 5.83
C HIS A 255 -1.40 -27.33 5.37
N CYS A 256 -0.71 -26.70 6.32
CA CYS A 256 0.31 -25.68 6.07
C CYS A 256 1.73 -26.24 5.86
N ASN A 257 1.93 -27.57 5.78
CA ASN A 257 3.26 -28.20 5.67
C ASN A 257 3.73 -28.41 4.21
N TYR A 258 3.31 -27.56 3.28
CA TYR A 258 3.63 -27.70 1.86
C TYR A 258 4.66 -26.66 1.41
N VAL A 259 5.64 -27.08 0.60
CA VAL A 259 6.62 -26.18 -0.02
C VAL A 259 6.17 -25.89 -1.44
N PHE A 260 5.77 -24.65 -1.68
CA PHE A 260 5.34 -24.18 -3.00
C PHE A 260 6.53 -23.71 -3.83
N ILE A 261 6.34 -23.73 -5.16
CA ILE A 261 7.32 -23.17 -6.10
C ILE A 261 7.47 -21.66 -5.87
N GLN A 262 6.37 -20.99 -5.53
CA GLN A 262 6.35 -19.58 -5.17
C GLN A 262 6.73 -19.41 -3.70
N GLU A 263 7.85 -18.74 -3.43
CA GLU A 263 8.39 -18.53 -2.08
C GLU A 263 7.40 -17.86 -1.13
N VAL A 264 6.60 -16.92 -1.65
CA VAL A 264 5.55 -16.23 -0.87
C VAL A 264 4.49 -17.17 -0.30
N LEU A 265 4.12 -18.24 -1.02
CA LEU A 265 3.13 -19.21 -0.52
C LEU A 265 3.74 -20.15 0.53
N THR A 266 5.01 -20.53 0.34
CA THR A 266 5.78 -21.28 1.35
C THR A 266 5.92 -20.47 2.64
N GLN A 267 6.08 -19.16 2.53
CA GLN A 267 6.15 -18.27 3.67
C GLN A 267 4.81 -18.14 4.41
N GLN A 268 3.68 -18.09 3.69
CA GLN A 268 2.34 -18.11 4.30
C GLN A 268 2.10 -19.41 5.07
N CYS A 269 2.53 -20.54 4.51
CA CYS A 269 2.51 -21.83 5.19
C CYS A 269 3.28 -21.82 6.51
N ALA A 270 4.49 -21.27 6.51
CA ALA A 270 5.29 -21.13 7.73
C ALA A 270 4.60 -20.24 8.79
N TRP A 271 3.95 -19.16 8.36
CA TRP A 271 3.19 -18.30 9.27
C TRP A 271 1.97 -18.99 9.86
N GLU A 272 1.20 -19.71 9.05
CA GLU A 272 0.03 -20.45 9.52
C GLU A 272 0.43 -21.56 10.51
N ALA A 273 1.62 -22.16 10.35
CA ALA A 273 2.16 -23.12 11.31
C ALA A 273 2.55 -22.47 12.65
N GLU A 274 3.07 -21.25 12.64
CA GLU A 274 3.43 -20.50 13.86
C GLU A 274 2.20 -19.90 14.55
N ARG A 275 1.24 -19.40 13.75
CA ARG A 275 0.12 -18.56 14.17
C ARG A 275 -1.15 -18.92 13.38
N PRO A 276 -1.87 -19.98 13.77
CA PRO A 276 -3.00 -20.47 13.00
C PRO A 276 -4.18 -19.49 13.03
N VAL A 277 -4.73 -19.15 11.86
CA VAL A 277 -5.80 -18.16 11.74
C VAL A 277 -7.19 -18.74 12.05
N LYS A 278 -7.40 -20.04 11.79
CA LYS A 278 -8.71 -20.68 11.93
C LYS A 278 -9.31 -20.57 13.35
N PRO A 279 -8.57 -20.86 14.44
CA PRO A 279 -9.11 -20.70 15.80
C PRO A 279 -9.48 -19.26 16.16
N VAL A 280 -8.83 -18.27 15.52
CA VAL A 280 -9.08 -16.85 15.74
C VAL A 280 -10.39 -16.45 15.08
N LEU A 281 -10.61 -16.89 13.84
CA LEU A 281 -11.87 -16.69 13.12
C LEU A 281 -13.03 -17.39 13.82
N GLU A 282 -12.83 -18.62 14.31
CA GLU A 282 -13.88 -19.35 15.05
C GLU A 282 -14.30 -18.61 16.32
N ARG A 283 -13.33 -18.11 17.10
CA ARG A 283 -13.62 -17.27 18.28
C ARG A 283 -14.32 -15.97 17.90
N LEU A 284 -13.96 -15.37 16.76
CA LEU A 284 -14.59 -14.14 16.28
C LEU A 284 -16.03 -14.39 15.83
N PHE A 285 -16.32 -15.54 15.21
CA PHE A 285 -17.64 -15.90 14.71
C PHE A 285 -18.57 -16.38 15.82
N GLU A 286 -18.03 -16.86 16.94
CA GLU A 286 -18.82 -17.38 18.06
C GLU A 286 -19.83 -16.36 18.58
N GLY A 287 -21.11 -16.74 18.56
CA GLY A 287 -22.22 -15.91 19.04
C GLY A 287 -22.62 -14.75 18.14
N LYS A 288 -22.09 -14.66 16.91
CA LYS A 288 -22.39 -13.57 15.96
C LYS A 288 -23.11 -14.06 14.71
N SER A 289 -23.90 -13.17 14.11
CA SER A 289 -24.51 -13.36 12.81
C SER A 289 -23.50 -13.04 11.71
N LEU A 290 -23.23 -13.97 10.80
CA LEU A 290 -22.32 -13.77 9.69
C LEU A 290 -23.13 -13.39 8.44
N VAL A 291 -22.75 -12.30 7.79
CA VAL A 291 -23.41 -11.79 6.59
C VAL A 291 -22.38 -11.53 5.50
N CYS A 292 -22.79 -11.56 4.24
CA CYS A 292 -21.98 -11.01 3.14
C CYS A 292 -22.88 -10.52 2.01
N CYS A 293 -22.33 -9.70 1.11
CA CYS A 293 -23.07 -9.28 -0.08
C CYS A 293 -23.01 -10.35 -1.19
N ARG A 294 -23.94 -10.27 -2.15
CA ARG A 294 -24.04 -11.23 -3.27
C ARG A 294 -22.77 -11.23 -4.11
N THR A 295 -22.22 -10.06 -4.43
CA THR A 295 -20.98 -9.95 -5.19
C THR A 295 -19.81 -10.66 -4.49
N ALA A 296 -19.63 -10.45 -3.18
CA ALA A 296 -18.57 -11.11 -2.43
C ALA A 296 -18.76 -12.64 -2.37
N TRP A 297 -20.00 -13.11 -2.20
CA TRP A 297 -20.28 -14.54 -2.22
C TRP A 297 -19.96 -15.17 -3.58
N ASP A 298 -20.42 -14.53 -4.67
CA ASP A 298 -20.26 -15.05 -6.02
C ASP A 298 -18.78 -15.09 -6.43
N ASP A 299 -17.99 -14.09 -6.05
CA ASP A 299 -16.55 -14.07 -6.33
C ASP A 299 -15.78 -15.12 -5.51
N PHE A 300 -16.13 -15.27 -4.24
CA PHE A 300 -15.62 -16.36 -3.40
C PHE A 300 -15.95 -17.74 -4.00
N GLU A 301 -17.21 -17.97 -4.38
CA GLU A 301 -17.67 -19.25 -4.94
C GLU A 301 -17.00 -19.54 -6.30
N LYS A 302 -16.78 -18.53 -7.15
CA LYS A 302 -15.99 -18.67 -8.39
C LYS A 302 -14.55 -19.11 -8.12
N ILE A 303 -13.89 -18.53 -7.11
CA ILE A 303 -12.51 -18.90 -6.74
C ILE A 303 -12.47 -20.36 -6.28
N VAL A 304 -13.35 -20.76 -5.36
CA VAL A 304 -13.40 -22.14 -4.86
C VAL A 304 -13.76 -23.14 -5.96
N ASN A 305 -14.64 -22.78 -6.90
CA ASN A 305 -14.97 -23.67 -8.01
C ASN A 305 -13.81 -23.85 -8.99
N THR A 306 -13.01 -22.81 -9.21
CA THR A 306 -11.90 -22.80 -10.16
C THR A 306 -10.64 -23.44 -9.57
N LEU A 307 -10.30 -23.12 -8.32
CA LEU A 307 -9.03 -23.48 -7.69
C LEU A 307 -9.20 -24.45 -6.52
N GLY A 308 -10.39 -24.53 -5.94
CA GLY A 308 -10.63 -25.24 -4.69
C GLY A 308 -10.60 -26.76 -4.83
N GLY A 309 -9.87 -27.41 -3.93
CA GLY A 309 -9.85 -28.86 -3.78
C GLY A 309 -11.13 -29.42 -3.13
N PRO A 310 -11.26 -30.76 -3.04
CA PRO A 310 -12.45 -31.41 -2.47
C PRO A 310 -12.78 -30.92 -1.04
N MET A 311 -11.76 -30.74 -0.21
CA MET A 311 -11.95 -30.30 1.18
C MET A 311 -12.39 -28.85 1.30
N GLU A 312 -11.89 -27.96 0.43
CA GLU A 312 -12.29 -26.55 0.42
C GLU A 312 -13.74 -26.39 -0.02
N LYS A 313 -14.20 -27.24 -0.95
CA LYS A 313 -15.61 -27.31 -1.36
C LYS A 313 -16.52 -27.79 -0.23
N VAL A 314 -16.11 -28.83 0.52
CA VAL A 314 -16.87 -29.30 1.69
C VAL A 314 -17.00 -28.19 2.74
N ARG A 315 -15.91 -27.52 3.09
CA ARG A 315 -15.94 -26.41 4.06
C ARG A 315 -16.72 -25.19 3.54
N THR A 316 -16.76 -24.98 2.23
CA THR A 316 -17.58 -23.93 1.61
C THR A 316 -19.07 -24.21 1.79
N GLU A 317 -19.51 -25.47 1.63
CA GLU A 317 -20.90 -25.87 1.91
C GLU A 317 -21.26 -25.76 3.40
N GLU A 318 -20.30 -25.94 4.30
CA GLU A 318 -20.49 -25.67 5.73
C GLU A 318 -20.60 -24.17 6.01
N LEU A 319 -19.71 -23.35 5.43
CA LEU A 319 -19.75 -21.89 5.54
C LEU A 319 -21.05 -21.29 5.01
N LYS A 320 -21.56 -21.82 3.89
CA LYS A 320 -22.84 -21.40 3.28
C LYS A 320 -24.05 -21.54 4.22
N LYS A 321 -23.98 -22.46 5.19
CA LYS A 321 -25.04 -22.64 6.19
C LYS A 321 -24.96 -21.62 7.33
N MET A 322 -23.81 -20.97 7.50
CA MET A 322 -23.54 -20.03 8.58
C MET A 322 -23.66 -18.56 8.13
N VAL A 323 -23.46 -18.29 6.83
CA VAL A 323 -23.44 -16.93 6.27
C VAL A 323 -24.76 -16.60 5.56
N GLU A 324 -25.36 -15.47 5.91
CA GLU A 324 -26.52 -14.92 5.22
C GLU A 324 -26.09 -13.98 4.09
N VAL A 325 -26.53 -14.26 2.86
CA VAL A 325 -26.13 -13.50 1.66
C VAL A 325 -27.22 -12.49 1.29
N PHE A 326 -26.88 -11.19 1.35
CA PHE A 326 -27.77 -10.08 1.00
C PHE A 326 -27.57 -9.62 -0.45
N PRO A 327 -28.61 -9.11 -1.12
CA PRO A 327 -28.46 -8.47 -2.42
C PRO A 327 -27.58 -7.22 -2.31
N ASP A 328 -26.88 -6.89 -3.39
CA ASP A 328 -26.15 -5.63 -3.52
C ASP A 328 -27.16 -4.50 -3.82
N ASP A 329 -27.92 -4.04 -2.81
CA ASP A 329 -28.86 -2.93 -2.98
C ASP A 329 -28.13 -1.58 -2.93
N TYR A 330 -28.31 -0.79 -3.99
CA TYR A 330 -28.08 0.65 -3.96
C TYR A 330 -29.25 1.27 -3.20
N GLY A 331 -28.98 1.97 -2.10
CA GLY A 331 -30.02 2.78 -1.46
C GLY A 331 -30.63 3.76 -2.48
N GLU A 332 -31.95 3.73 -2.62
CA GLU A 332 -32.71 4.81 -3.28
C GLU A 332 -32.66 6.12 -2.48
#